data_AF-A0A8S2Z1A3-F1
#
_entry.id   AF-A0A8S2Z1A3-F1
#
_cell.length_a   1.000
_cell.length_b   1.000
_cell.length_c   1.000
_cell.angle_alpha   90.00
_cell.angle_beta   90.00
_cell.angle_gamma   90.00
#
_symmetry.space_group_name_H-M   'P 1'
#
loop_
_entity.id
_entity.type
_entity.pdbx_description
1 polymer ?
#
loop_
_entity_poly.entity_id
_entity_poly.type
_entity_poly.pdbx_seq_one_letter_code
_entity_poly.pdbx_strand_id
1 'polypeptide(L)'
;MASSTPVYIPPHRRNVESLQKKCASVVNSTPLINEVDLVKFDFFHKHLLNNSVVLRRLYHVRNIYKEDPNAEEHFTKSRITCGKAPSEFHLNTFIMAMEEIESNNNICLVSQDRVKHFLDLGCAPGGFSRWIIENNPSCTGLGITLPPDLGGFHMVFDAPGRYRYLYEDVTKNPEMIWCQDGAYEGIEPQFDLCIAGCIFRSPEINENSDDD
;
A
#
# COMPACT_ATOMS: atom_id res chain seq x y z
N MET A 1 -7.34 -33.46 -19.49
CA MET A 1 -7.63 -32.01 -19.50
C MET A 1 -6.77 -31.38 -18.42
N ALA A 2 -5.66 -30.73 -18.81
CA ALA A 2 -4.78 -30.07 -17.85
C ALA A 2 -5.36 -28.69 -17.53
N SER A 3 -5.83 -28.52 -16.30
CA SER A 3 -6.22 -27.22 -15.74
C SER A 3 -4.96 -26.36 -15.64
N SER A 4 -4.80 -25.38 -16.54
CA SER A 4 -3.77 -24.37 -16.43
C SER A 4 -4.14 -23.40 -15.32
N THR A 5 -3.46 -23.48 -14.19
CA THR A 5 -3.55 -22.47 -13.13
C THR A 5 -2.99 -21.14 -13.65
N PRO A 6 -3.69 -20.01 -13.44
CA PRO A 6 -3.19 -18.71 -13.85
C PRO A 6 -1.88 -18.39 -13.13
N VAL A 7 -0.83 -18.09 -13.90
CA VAL A 7 0.49 -17.70 -13.37
C VAL A 7 0.39 -16.25 -12.89
N TYR A 8 0.51 -16.05 -11.59
CA TYR A 8 0.66 -14.72 -11.00
C TYR A 8 1.98 -14.10 -11.47
N ILE A 9 1.89 -12.99 -12.19
CA ILE A 9 3.06 -12.16 -12.55
C ILE A 9 3.12 -11.01 -11.54
N PRO A 10 4.21 -10.79 -10.80
CA PRO A 10 4.30 -9.68 -9.85
C PRO A 10 4.18 -8.30 -10.53
N PRO A 11 3.59 -7.28 -9.89
CA PRO A 11 3.39 -5.94 -10.48
C PRO A 11 4.65 -5.30 -11.07
N HIS A 12 5.80 -5.52 -10.43
CA HIS A 12 7.09 -5.00 -10.87
C HIS A 12 7.64 -5.70 -12.14
N ARG A 13 7.16 -6.91 -12.46
CA ARG A 13 7.52 -7.63 -13.69
C ARG A 13 6.55 -7.37 -14.85
N ARG A 14 5.37 -6.78 -14.59
CA ARG A 14 4.34 -6.59 -15.61
C ARG A 14 4.68 -5.53 -16.66
N ASN A 15 5.65 -4.63 -16.41
CA ASN A 15 5.87 -3.46 -17.28
C ASN A 15 7.29 -2.86 -17.27
N VAL A 16 8.34 -3.69 -17.21
CA VAL A 16 9.73 -3.20 -17.21
C VAL A 16 10.07 -2.41 -18.50
N GLU A 17 9.48 -2.77 -19.64
CA GLU A 17 9.80 -2.17 -20.95
C GLU A 17 8.99 -0.90 -21.27
N SER A 18 7.75 -0.77 -20.80
CA SER A 18 6.87 0.38 -21.13
C SER A 18 7.17 1.63 -20.29
N LEU A 19 7.70 1.45 -19.06
CA LEU A 19 8.08 2.54 -18.15
C LEU A 19 9.26 3.38 -18.65
N GLN A 20 10.15 2.81 -19.48
CA GLN A 20 11.34 3.51 -19.97
C GLN A 20 11.01 4.63 -20.98
N LYS A 21 9.85 4.58 -21.66
CA LYS A 21 9.55 5.51 -22.79
C LYS A 21 8.79 6.79 -22.41
N LYS A 22 8.02 6.83 -21.30
CA LYS A 22 7.20 8.00 -20.93
C LYS A 22 7.84 8.97 -19.91
N CYS A 23 8.82 8.53 -19.12
CA CYS A 23 9.44 9.36 -18.06
C CYS A 23 10.74 10.08 -18.46
N ALA A 24 11.22 9.92 -19.69
CA ALA A 24 12.56 10.36 -20.07
C ALA A 24 12.78 11.90 -20.04
N SER A 25 11.74 12.72 -20.15
CA SER A 25 11.88 14.19 -20.20
C SER A 25 11.87 14.87 -18.83
N VAL A 26 11.25 14.29 -17.80
CA VAL A 26 11.15 14.87 -16.44
C VAL A 26 12.25 14.34 -15.50
N VAL A 27 12.81 13.16 -15.79
CA VAL A 27 13.75 12.45 -14.90
C VAL A 27 15.21 12.92 -15.05
N ASN A 28 15.53 13.71 -16.06
CA ASN A 28 16.93 14.08 -16.36
C ASN A 28 17.45 15.31 -15.60
N SER A 29 16.60 16.14 -15.01
CA SER A 29 17.03 17.13 -14.03
C SER A 29 17.08 16.47 -12.66
N THR A 30 18.21 16.58 -11.95
CA THR A 30 18.25 16.27 -10.52
C THR A 30 17.84 17.55 -9.79
N PRO A 31 16.64 17.62 -9.18
CA PRO A 31 16.23 18.82 -8.48
C PRO A 31 17.21 19.05 -7.33
N LEU A 32 17.72 20.28 -7.22
CA LEU A 32 18.50 20.68 -6.06
C LEU A 32 17.56 20.66 -4.84
N ILE A 33 18.11 20.26 -3.69
CA ILE A 33 17.38 20.19 -2.41
C ILE A 33 16.65 21.50 -2.08
N ASN A 34 17.12 22.63 -2.61
CA ASN A 34 16.57 23.96 -2.44
C ASN A 34 15.13 24.17 -2.98
N GLU A 35 14.63 23.27 -3.83
CA GLU A 35 13.25 23.34 -4.36
C GLU A 35 12.21 22.64 -3.48
N VAL A 36 12.66 21.94 -2.43
CA VAL A 36 11.78 21.29 -1.46
C VAL A 36 11.84 22.09 -0.17
N ASP A 37 10.68 22.54 0.34
CA ASP A 37 10.58 23.27 1.60
C ASP A 37 10.94 22.37 2.79
N LEU A 38 12.25 22.28 3.07
CA LEU A 38 12.82 21.40 4.09
C LEU A 38 12.50 21.84 5.52
N VAL A 39 11.95 23.04 5.70
CA VAL A 39 11.67 23.60 7.03
C VAL A 39 10.62 22.76 7.75
N LYS A 40 9.78 22.02 7.02
CA LYS A 40 8.70 21.18 7.55
C LYS A 40 9.10 19.74 7.87
N PHE A 41 10.32 19.32 7.54
CA PHE A 41 10.74 17.93 7.74
C PHE A 41 11.49 17.73 9.06
N ASP A 42 11.16 16.64 9.74
CA ASP A 42 11.95 16.14 10.85
C ASP A 42 13.32 15.62 10.39
N PHE A 43 14.14 15.20 11.36
CA PHE A 43 15.47 14.67 11.11
C PHE A 43 15.46 13.45 10.17
N PHE A 44 14.53 12.53 10.38
CA PHE A 44 14.46 11.28 9.62
C PHE A 44 14.10 11.53 8.15
N HIS A 45 13.12 12.38 7.90
CA HIS A 45 12.71 12.79 6.56
C HIS A 45 13.84 13.52 5.82
N LYS A 46 14.56 14.42 6.51
CA LYS A 46 15.75 15.08 5.94
C LYS A 46 16.83 14.07 5.59
N HIS A 47 17.07 13.09 6.46
CA HIS A 47 18.04 12.04 6.21
C HIS A 47 17.67 11.22 4.96
N LEU A 48 16.42 10.77 4.84
CA LEU A 48 15.97 10.03 3.65
C LEU A 48 16.06 10.88 2.37
N LEU A 49 15.63 12.14 2.42
CA LEU A 49 15.70 13.05 1.28
C LEU A 49 17.13 13.32 0.84
N ASN A 50 18.08 13.44 1.77
CA ASN A 50 19.49 13.64 1.45
C ASN A 50 20.12 12.40 0.80
N ASN A 51 19.71 11.21 1.23
CA ASN A 51 20.31 9.96 0.77
C ASN A 51 19.59 9.31 -0.43
N SER A 52 18.37 9.71 -0.77
CA SER A 52 17.60 9.12 -1.87
C SER A 52 17.28 10.11 -3.00
N VAL A 53 18.01 9.99 -4.11
CA VAL A 53 17.73 10.74 -5.36
C VAL A 53 16.31 10.47 -5.86
N VAL A 54 15.87 9.20 -5.77
CA VAL A 54 14.53 8.78 -6.17
C VAL A 54 13.48 9.53 -5.35
N LEU A 55 13.66 9.58 -4.03
CA LEU A 55 12.72 10.28 -3.16
C LEU A 55 12.64 11.77 -3.47
N ARG A 56 13.78 12.42 -3.75
CA ARG A 56 13.80 13.85 -4.16
C ARG A 56 13.01 14.08 -5.45
N ARG A 57 13.18 13.21 -6.45
CA ARG A 57 12.42 13.29 -7.71
C ARG A 57 10.93 13.09 -7.49
N LEU A 58 10.55 12.11 -6.67
CA LEU A 58 9.15 11.89 -6.32
C LEU A 58 8.53 13.10 -5.62
N TYR A 59 9.25 13.75 -4.70
CA TYR A 59 8.80 14.98 -4.05
C TYR A 59 8.64 16.14 -5.04
N HIS A 60 9.60 16.31 -5.95
CA HIS A 60 9.52 17.35 -6.97
C HIS A 60 8.31 17.14 -7.89
N VAL A 61 8.10 15.92 -8.40
CA VAL A 61 6.92 15.56 -9.19
C VAL A 61 5.64 15.80 -8.39
N ARG A 62 5.59 15.36 -7.12
CA ARG A 62 4.43 15.63 -6.24
C ARG A 62 4.13 17.13 -6.14
N ASN A 63 5.16 17.98 -5.97
CA ASN A 63 4.97 19.43 -5.87
C ASN A 63 4.45 20.04 -7.17
N ILE A 64 4.93 19.59 -8.34
CA ILE A 64 4.43 20.03 -9.65
C ILE A 64 2.95 19.70 -9.82
N TYR A 65 2.56 18.46 -9.49
CA TYR A 65 1.21 17.96 -9.77
C TYR A 65 0.21 18.20 -8.63
N LYS A 66 0.64 18.76 -7.49
CA LYS A 66 -0.22 18.98 -6.33
C LYS A 66 -1.44 19.87 -6.65
N GLU A 67 -1.25 20.83 -7.55
CA GLU A 67 -2.28 21.80 -7.95
C GLU A 67 -2.73 21.60 -9.41
N ASP A 68 -2.29 20.53 -10.09
CA ASP A 68 -2.68 20.26 -11.47
C ASP A 68 -4.11 19.68 -11.53
N PRO A 69 -5.08 20.38 -12.15
CA PRO A 69 -6.45 19.90 -12.23
C PRO A 69 -6.57 18.57 -12.99
N ASN A 70 -5.66 18.25 -13.92
CA ASN A 70 -5.67 16.98 -14.65
C ASN A 70 -5.26 15.81 -13.74
N ALA A 71 -4.34 16.04 -12.80
CA ALA A 71 -3.95 15.03 -11.82
C ALA A 71 -5.14 14.72 -10.90
N GLU A 72 -5.83 15.75 -10.40
CA GLU A 72 -7.02 15.57 -9.57
C GLU A 72 -8.17 14.90 -10.34
N GLU A 73 -8.40 15.26 -11.60
CA GLU A 73 -9.39 14.60 -12.46
C GLU A 73 -9.05 13.11 -12.65
N HIS A 74 -7.78 12.77 -12.90
CA HIS A 74 -7.33 11.38 -13.03
C HIS A 74 -7.56 10.57 -11.74
N PHE A 75 -7.22 11.14 -10.58
CA PHE A 75 -7.45 10.49 -9.29
C PHE A 75 -8.94 10.38 -8.97
N THR A 76 -9.75 11.37 -9.37
CA THR A 76 -11.21 11.35 -9.20
C THR A 76 -11.83 10.24 -10.04
N LYS A 77 -11.46 10.13 -11.32
CA LYS A 77 -11.89 9.02 -12.18
C LYS A 77 -11.46 7.65 -11.63
N SER A 78 -10.25 7.56 -11.07
CA SER A 78 -9.74 6.34 -10.46
C SER A 78 -10.48 5.96 -9.18
N ARG A 79 -10.88 6.94 -8.36
CA ARG A 79 -11.72 6.74 -7.16
C ARG A 79 -13.11 6.23 -7.54
N ILE A 80 -13.73 6.80 -8.58
CA ILE A 80 -15.05 6.38 -9.06
C ILE A 80 -15.03 4.94 -9.61
N THR A 81 -13.98 4.58 -10.35
CA THR A 81 -13.82 3.20 -10.87
C THR A 81 -13.40 2.18 -9.80
N CYS A 82 -12.92 2.64 -8.64
CA CYS A 82 -12.52 1.82 -7.50
C CYS A 82 -13.70 1.13 -6.78
N GLY A 83 -14.94 1.60 -7.00
CA GLY A 83 -16.15 0.99 -6.45
C GLY A 83 -16.51 -0.39 -7.01
N LYS A 84 -15.66 -1.01 -7.84
CA LYS A 84 -15.82 -2.42 -8.20
C LYS A 84 -15.59 -3.27 -6.95
N ALA A 85 -16.56 -4.11 -6.60
CA ALA A 85 -16.50 -4.97 -5.41
C ALA A 85 -15.15 -5.72 -5.38
N PRO A 86 -14.38 -5.62 -4.29
CA PRO A 86 -13.16 -6.39 -4.15
C PRO A 86 -13.50 -7.87 -4.27
N SER A 87 -12.93 -8.51 -5.28
CA SER A 87 -13.08 -9.94 -5.48
C SER A 87 -12.13 -10.70 -4.57
N GLU A 88 -12.49 -11.94 -4.25
CA GLU A 88 -11.61 -12.90 -3.57
C GLU A 88 -10.27 -13.09 -4.31
N PHE A 89 -10.26 -12.82 -5.62
CA PHE A 89 -9.03 -12.72 -6.42
C PHE A 89 -8.05 -11.66 -5.89
N HIS A 90 -8.52 -10.46 -5.53
CA HIS A 90 -7.67 -9.42 -4.95
C HIS A 90 -7.14 -9.84 -3.59
N LEU A 91 -7.99 -10.42 -2.74
CA LEU A 91 -7.58 -10.97 -1.45
C LEU A 91 -6.43 -11.97 -1.62
N ASN A 92 -6.60 -12.95 -2.50
CA ASN A 92 -5.59 -13.98 -2.77
C ASN A 92 -4.31 -13.41 -3.38
N THR A 93 -4.41 -12.36 -4.20
CA THR A 93 -3.23 -11.68 -4.77
C THR A 93 -2.31 -11.12 -3.66
N PHE A 94 -2.88 -10.51 -2.61
CA PHE A 94 -2.09 -9.98 -1.51
C PHE A 94 -1.51 -11.09 -0.61
N ILE A 95 -2.25 -12.18 -0.41
CA ILE A 95 -1.76 -13.37 0.29
C ILE A 95 -0.52 -13.92 -0.42
N MET A 96 -0.60 -14.11 -1.75
CA MET A 96 0.52 -14.60 -2.56
C MET A 96 1.74 -13.67 -2.50
N ALA A 97 1.53 -12.36 -2.41
CA ALA A 97 2.64 -11.42 -2.26
C ALA A 97 3.41 -11.62 -0.94
N MET A 98 2.71 -11.92 0.17
CA MET A 98 3.38 -12.24 1.44
C MET A 98 4.11 -13.58 1.39
N GLU A 99 3.50 -14.58 0.77
CA GLU A 99 4.14 -15.89 0.57
C GLU A 99 5.42 -15.74 -0.26
N GLU A 100 5.39 -14.93 -1.33
CA GLU A 100 6.57 -14.62 -2.13
C GLU A 100 7.64 -13.92 -1.29
N ILE A 101 7.27 -12.95 -0.45
CA ILE A 101 8.21 -12.27 0.44
C ILE A 101 8.85 -13.27 1.39
N GLU A 102 8.08 -14.08 2.11
CA GLU A 102 8.63 -15.06 3.05
C GLU A 102 9.51 -16.10 2.37
N SER A 103 9.05 -16.66 1.23
CA SER A 103 9.77 -17.74 0.53
C SER A 103 11.13 -17.30 -0.03
N ASN A 104 11.30 -16.02 -0.33
CA ASN A 104 12.56 -15.47 -0.86
C ASN A 104 13.55 -15.05 0.24
N ASN A 105 13.20 -15.20 1.52
CA ASN A 105 14.08 -14.87 2.63
C ASN A 105 14.60 -16.13 3.32
N ASN A 106 15.90 -16.17 3.59
CA ASN A 106 16.55 -17.29 4.29
C ASN A 106 16.16 -17.39 5.78
N ILE A 107 15.37 -16.44 6.27
CA ILE A 107 14.86 -16.35 7.65
C ILE A 107 13.37 -15.97 7.54
N CYS A 108 12.51 -16.66 8.28
CA CYS A 108 11.09 -16.30 8.42
C CYS A 108 10.98 -14.88 8.98
N LEU A 109 10.59 -13.89 8.18
CA LEU A 109 10.58 -12.49 8.61
C LEU A 109 9.39 -12.20 9.53
N VAL A 110 8.24 -12.77 9.19
CA VAL A 110 6.93 -12.44 9.74
C VAL A 110 6.17 -13.68 10.23
N SER A 111 6.43 -14.87 9.67
CA SER A 111 5.75 -16.11 10.06
C SER A 111 6.27 -16.71 11.38
N GLN A 112 5.61 -17.76 11.88
CA GLN A 112 5.98 -18.53 13.09
C GLN A 112 5.79 -17.79 14.42
N ASP A 113 4.65 -17.11 14.57
CA ASP A 113 4.28 -16.39 15.80
C ASP A 113 5.28 -15.31 16.23
N ARG A 114 6.02 -14.75 15.26
CA ARG A 114 7.00 -13.68 15.46
C ARG A 114 6.36 -12.30 15.56
N VAL A 115 5.13 -12.16 15.07
CA VAL A 115 4.31 -10.94 15.19
C VAL A 115 3.33 -11.10 16.34
N LYS A 116 3.24 -10.12 17.23
CA LYS A 116 2.22 -10.07 18.30
C LYS A 116 1.17 -9.00 18.03
N HIS A 117 1.57 -7.85 17.52
CA HIS A 117 0.66 -6.71 17.27
C HIS A 117 1.00 -6.01 15.96
N PHE A 118 0.10 -6.04 14.98
CA PHE A 118 0.35 -5.41 13.68
C PHE A 118 -0.64 -4.31 13.29
N LEU A 119 -0.17 -3.37 12.48
CA LEU A 119 -0.96 -2.33 11.82
C LEU A 119 -0.90 -2.53 10.31
N ASP A 120 -2.06 -2.54 9.64
CA ASP A 120 -2.18 -2.66 8.18
C ASP A 120 -2.86 -1.41 7.60
N LEU A 121 -2.10 -0.57 6.90
CA LEU A 121 -2.57 0.67 6.27
C LEU A 121 -2.96 0.42 4.82
N GLY A 122 -4.18 0.82 4.46
CA GLY A 122 -4.80 0.43 3.20
C GLY A 122 -5.26 -1.02 3.21
N CYS A 123 -5.69 -1.54 4.36
CA CYS A 123 -5.81 -2.98 4.59
C CYS A 123 -6.85 -3.70 3.73
N ALA A 124 -7.91 -3.05 3.26
CA ALA A 124 -8.92 -3.70 2.42
C ALA A 124 -8.33 -4.15 1.07
N PRO A 125 -8.64 -5.39 0.61
CA PRO A 125 -9.70 -6.28 1.11
C PRO A 125 -9.30 -7.22 2.27
N GLY A 126 -8.07 -7.14 2.76
CA GLY A 126 -7.60 -7.81 3.97
C GLY A 126 -6.59 -8.94 3.76
N GLY A 127 -5.94 -9.04 2.58
CA GLY A 127 -5.12 -10.22 2.26
C GLY A 127 -3.81 -10.29 3.05
N PHE A 128 -3.15 -9.16 3.27
CA PHE A 128 -1.99 -9.07 4.17
C PHE A 128 -2.37 -9.46 5.60
N SER A 129 -3.40 -8.81 6.14
CA SER A 129 -3.95 -9.08 7.46
C SER A 129 -4.33 -10.56 7.65
N ARG A 130 -5.01 -11.17 6.67
CA ARG A 130 -5.36 -12.59 6.69
C ARG A 130 -4.12 -13.48 6.79
N TRP A 131 -3.14 -13.26 5.91
CA TRP A 131 -1.93 -14.05 5.90
C TRP A 131 -1.18 -13.98 7.24
N ILE A 132 -1.05 -12.78 7.83
CA ILE A 132 -0.35 -12.62 9.13
C ILE A 132 -1.08 -13.39 10.23
N ILE A 133 -2.40 -13.25 10.30
CA ILE A 133 -3.24 -13.87 11.33
C ILE A 133 -3.29 -15.39 11.23
N GLU A 134 -3.21 -15.94 10.02
CA GLU A 134 -3.12 -17.38 9.78
C GLU A 134 -1.73 -17.93 10.16
N ASN A 135 -0.67 -17.14 10.00
CA ASN A 135 0.72 -17.57 10.25
C ASN A 135 1.27 -17.19 11.65
N ASN A 136 0.51 -16.41 12.43
CA ASN A 136 0.83 -16.00 13.79
C ASN A 136 -0.40 -16.20 14.70
N PRO A 137 -0.61 -17.41 15.25
CA PRO A 137 -1.83 -17.74 15.98
C PRO A 137 -2.11 -16.83 17.19
N SER A 138 -1.05 -16.31 17.83
CA SER A 138 -1.14 -15.45 19.01
C SER A 138 -1.26 -13.96 18.69
N CYS A 139 -1.22 -13.56 17.42
CA CYS A 139 -1.19 -12.15 17.06
C CYS A 139 -2.57 -11.50 17.09
N THR A 140 -2.57 -10.18 17.25
CA THR A 140 -3.72 -9.31 17.04
C THR A 140 -3.37 -8.19 16.06
N GLY A 141 -4.36 -7.64 15.38
CA GLY A 141 -4.11 -6.61 14.37
C GLY A 141 -5.17 -5.53 14.29
N LEU A 142 -4.73 -4.36 13.84
CA LEU A 142 -5.57 -3.24 13.44
C LEU A 142 -5.35 -2.94 11.96
N GLY A 143 -6.44 -2.87 11.21
CA GLY A 143 -6.47 -2.37 9.85
C GLY A 143 -7.05 -0.97 9.75
N ILE A 144 -6.51 -0.14 8.87
CA ILE A 144 -7.17 1.09 8.45
C ILE A 144 -7.25 1.10 6.94
N THR A 145 -8.43 1.42 6.41
CA THR A 145 -8.64 1.55 4.98
C THR A 145 -9.56 2.72 4.69
N LEU A 146 -9.44 3.29 3.50
CA LEU A 146 -10.27 4.41 3.09
C LEU A 146 -11.74 3.93 2.96
N PRO A 147 -12.73 4.73 3.39
CA PRO A 147 -14.14 4.44 3.15
C PRO A 147 -14.47 4.19 1.66
N PRO A 148 -15.34 3.22 1.31
CA PRO A 148 -15.69 2.93 -0.08
C PRO A 148 -16.29 4.11 -0.85
N ASP A 149 -17.08 4.94 -0.18
CA ASP A 149 -17.65 6.18 -0.71
C ASP A 149 -16.59 7.25 -1.04
N LEU A 150 -15.40 7.15 -0.44
CA LEU A 150 -14.24 7.98 -0.76
C LEU A 150 -13.29 7.31 -1.78
N GLY A 151 -13.68 6.18 -2.36
CA GLY A 151 -12.91 5.43 -3.36
C GLY A 151 -12.03 4.31 -2.77
N GLY A 152 -12.27 3.92 -1.52
CA GLY A 152 -11.64 2.75 -0.91
C GLY A 152 -12.29 1.42 -1.32
N PHE A 153 -11.71 0.32 -0.85
CA PHE A 153 -12.23 -1.03 -1.05
C PHE A 153 -13.07 -1.49 0.14
N HIS A 154 -14.07 -2.32 -0.11
CA HIS A 154 -14.74 -3.04 0.96
C HIS A 154 -13.81 -4.08 1.58
N MET A 155 -13.85 -4.19 2.91
CA MET A 155 -13.23 -5.29 3.63
C MET A 155 -13.96 -6.60 3.31
N VAL A 156 -13.18 -7.65 2.99
CA VAL A 156 -13.70 -9.01 2.73
C VAL A 156 -13.28 -9.95 3.85
N PHE A 157 -12.08 -9.74 4.41
CA PHE A 157 -11.56 -10.53 5.50
C PHE A 157 -12.17 -10.13 6.84
N ASP A 158 -12.53 -11.13 7.64
CA ASP A 158 -12.94 -10.95 9.03
C ASP A 158 -12.26 -12.00 9.92
N ALA A 159 -11.86 -11.59 11.11
CA ALA A 159 -11.28 -12.45 12.14
C ALA A 159 -11.67 -11.91 13.53
N PRO A 160 -12.92 -12.15 13.96
CA PRO A 160 -13.45 -11.58 15.21
C PRO A 160 -12.55 -11.90 16.40
N GLY A 161 -12.28 -10.89 17.22
CA GLY A 161 -11.43 -11.00 18.42
C GLY A 161 -9.93 -11.02 18.16
N ARG A 162 -9.47 -11.15 16.90
CA ARG A 162 -8.05 -11.06 16.54
C ARG A 162 -7.73 -9.91 15.59
N TYR A 163 -8.73 -9.46 14.82
CA TYR A 163 -8.58 -8.37 13.87
C TYR A 163 -9.71 -7.37 14.02
N ARG A 164 -9.35 -6.09 14.06
CA ARG A 164 -10.28 -4.97 13.95
C ARG A 164 -9.86 -4.13 12.74
N TYR A 165 -10.81 -3.55 12.04
CA TYR A 165 -10.51 -2.57 11.00
C TYR A 165 -11.40 -1.34 11.12
N LEU A 166 -10.89 -0.21 10.61
CA LEU A 166 -11.56 1.08 10.58
C LEU A 166 -11.62 1.61 9.14
N TYR A 167 -12.76 2.18 8.78
CA TYR A 167 -12.92 2.95 7.55
C TYR A 167 -12.59 4.41 7.84
N GLU A 168 -11.32 4.79 7.70
CA GLU A 168 -10.83 6.13 8.03
C GLU A 168 -9.79 6.60 7.02
N ASP A 169 -9.71 7.92 6.85
CA ASP A 169 -8.63 8.55 6.09
C ASP A 169 -7.45 8.81 7.03
N VAL A 170 -6.41 7.99 6.90
CA VAL A 170 -5.19 8.04 7.71
C VAL A 170 -4.47 9.39 7.66
N THR A 171 -4.79 10.24 6.67
CA THR A 171 -4.17 11.55 6.51
C THR A 171 -4.89 12.66 7.28
N LYS A 172 -6.13 12.42 7.75
CA LYS A 172 -6.93 13.44 8.45
C LYS A 172 -6.58 13.57 9.92
N ASN A 173 -6.49 12.45 10.63
CA ASN A 173 -6.20 12.41 12.08
C ASN A 173 -5.20 11.28 12.40
N PRO A 174 -3.97 11.32 11.90
CA PRO A 174 -2.98 10.25 12.10
C PRO A 174 -2.67 10.00 13.59
N GLU A 175 -2.80 11.01 14.44
CA GLU A 175 -2.63 10.93 15.90
C GLU A 175 -3.72 10.14 16.61
N MET A 176 -4.80 9.75 15.92
CA MET A 176 -5.90 8.95 16.48
C MET A 176 -5.76 7.45 16.20
N ILE A 177 -4.69 7.03 15.52
CA ILE A 177 -4.45 5.64 15.15
C ILE A 177 -3.76 4.91 16.32
N TRP A 178 -4.52 4.10 17.07
CA TRP A 178 -4.02 3.37 18.24
C TRP A 178 -4.48 1.92 18.27
N CYS A 179 -3.61 1.02 18.76
CA CYS A 179 -3.90 -0.42 18.89
C CYS A 179 -4.99 -0.73 19.92
N GLN A 180 -5.11 0.06 21.00
CA GLN A 180 -6.05 -0.16 22.11
C GLN A 180 -6.97 1.05 22.33
N ASP A 181 -8.18 0.79 22.82
CA ASP A 181 -9.17 1.82 23.17
C ASP A 181 -8.70 2.58 24.42
N GLY A 182 -8.00 3.69 24.22
CA GLY A 182 -7.67 4.65 25.27
C GLY A 182 -6.19 4.71 25.67
N ALA A 183 -5.75 5.96 25.88
CA ALA A 183 -4.53 6.42 26.55
C ALA A 183 -3.22 5.65 26.27
N TYR A 184 -2.41 6.20 25.36
CA TYR A 184 -1.00 5.90 25.29
C TYR A 184 -0.28 6.49 26.52
N GLU A 185 0.03 5.66 27.51
CA GLU A 185 0.84 6.05 28.70
C GLU A 185 2.29 5.52 28.66
N GLY A 186 2.77 5.02 27.51
CA GLY A 186 4.04 4.30 27.39
C GLY A 186 5.03 4.81 26.34
N ILE A 187 6.28 4.35 26.42
CA ILE A 187 7.36 4.60 25.44
C ILE A 187 7.45 3.45 24.41
N GLU A 188 6.82 2.31 24.68
CA GLU A 188 6.94 1.12 23.83
C GLU A 188 6.05 1.18 22.58
N PRO A 189 6.56 0.73 21.42
CA PRO A 189 5.80 0.75 20.17
C PRO A 189 4.55 -0.13 20.29
N GLN A 190 3.38 0.41 19.94
CA GLN A 190 2.11 -0.32 19.99
C GLN A 190 1.99 -1.47 18.99
N PHE A 191 2.82 -1.44 17.95
CA PHE A 191 2.86 -2.43 16.88
C PHE A 191 4.30 -2.86 16.66
N ASP A 192 4.52 -4.18 16.57
CA ASP A 192 5.82 -4.77 16.22
C ASP A 192 5.96 -4.98 14.70
N LEU A 193 4.87 -4.79 13.95
CA LEU A 193 4.84 -4.77 12.49
C LEU A 193 3.87 -3.71 11.95
N CYS A 194 4.32 -2.91 10.99
CA CYS A 194 3.46 -2.01 10.22
C CYS A 194 3.57 -2.34 8.73
N ILE A 195 2.42 -2.51 8.08
CA ILE A 195 2.30 -2.74 6.64
C ILE A 195 1.65 -1.51 6.03
N ALA A 196 2.25 -1.00 4.97
CA ALA A 196 1.68 0.04 4.13
C ALA A 196 1.73 -0.45 2.68
N GLY A 197 0.75 -1.28 2.33
CA GLY A 197 0.63 -1.82 0.99
C GLY A 197 0.16 -0.72 0.03
N CYS A 198 0.86 -0.56 -1.10
CA CYS A 198 0.35 0.25 -2.20
C CYS A 198 -0.07 -0.68 -3.35
N ILE A 199 -1.25 -0.42 -3.90
CA ILE A 199 -1.70 -1.10 -5.10
C ILE A 199 -1.08 -0.36 -6.28
N PHE A 200 -0.13 -0.99 -6.96
CA PHE A 200 0.35 -0.50 -8.23
C PHE A 200 -0.64 -0.91 -9.32
N ARG A 201 -1.45 0.03 -9.80
CA ARG A 201 -2.24 -0.15 -11.02
C ARG A 201 -1.40 0.34 -12.19
N SER A 202 -1.04 -0.57 -13.09
CA SER A 202 -0.54 -0.11 -14.39
C SER A 202 -1.71 0.54 -15.13
N PRO A 203 -1.54 1.76 -15.66
CA PRO A 203 -2.43 2.21 -16.73
C PRO A 203 -2.25 1.22 -17.89
N GLU A 204 -3.36 0.79 -18.49
CA GLU A 204 -3.42 -0.02 -19.72
C GLU A 204 -3.24 -1.56 -19.54
N ILE A 205 -4.35 -2.23 -19.22
CA ILE A 205 -4.86 -3.29 -20.10
C ILE A 205 -6.34 -2.93 -20.34
N ASN A 206 -6.62 -2.29 -21.47
CA ASN A 206 -7.99 -2.28 -21.99
C ASN A 206 -8.28 -3.71 -22.43
N GLU A 207 -9.03 -4.45 -21.61
CA GLU A 207 -9.77 -5.64 -22.07
C GLU A 207 -10.91 -5.15 -22.98
N ASN A 208 -10.55 -4.65 -24.16
CA ASN A 208 -11.44 -4.64 -25.32
C ASN A 208 -10.98 -5.81 -26.20
N SER A 209 -11.28 -7.03 -25.75
CA SER A 209 -11.55 -8.12 -26.68
C SER A 209 -13.05 -8.36 -26.60
N ASP A 210 -13.79 -7.54 -27.33
CA ASP A 210 -15.11 -7.93 -27.80
C ASP A 210 -14.90 -9.18 -28.67
N ASP A 211 -15.57 -10.26 -28.28
CA ASP A 211 -15.70 -11.47 -29.08
C ASP A 211 -16.45 -11.12 -30.38
N ASP A 212 -15.76 -11.27 -31.52
CA ASP A 212 -16.31 -11.56 -32.84
C ASP A 212 -15.61 -12.82 -33.40
#